data_AF-A0A7C5EKY7-F1
#
_entry.id   AF-A0A7C5EKY7-F1
#
_cell.length_a   1.000
_cell.length_b   1.000
_cell.length_c   1.000
_cell.angle_alpha   90.00
_cell.angle_beta   90.00
_cell.angle_gamma   90.00
#
_symmetry.space_group_name_H-M   'P 1'
#
loop_
_entity.id
_entity.type
_entity.pdbx_description
1 polymer ?
#
loop_
_entity_poly.entity_id
_entity_poly.type
_entity_poly.pdbx_seq_one_letter_code
_entity_poly.pdbx_strand_id
1 'polypeptide(L)'
;MTVLVVTVGAYTAVTARQRRIAEKTLADLRATAPDLMEAAARFIERNDFDAALRRMDFALSLEPARADYLAARGNVLQSLLRLEEAERSYEAALALDPGNRTVQENLDITRRIRARTPAGAAPDPAALASLAAAMRLQQRYTEASAILRRLGGNEQTLDGFYWELLARMGLPYRTVSVMTNGLCNLDISAKGIDDLAILRGFPLGALNARHNPIESIAPLAGLPLERLDISETLVRDLAPLKDMPLIELSIRDTPVRDLAPLHDLPLRRLDISGTQASDLSPLKDMQLEALDISRTPVEDLSPLATVPLRSLRAEECPKARDWSPVSRLLPTRRAQEAAAE
;
A
#
# COMPACT_ATOMS: atom_id res chain seq x y z
N MET A 1 73.19 1.77 -15.73
CA MET A 1 71.79 2.10 -16.12
C MET A 1 70.99 0.89 -16.59
N THR A 2 71.58 -0.05 -17.34
CA THR A 2 70.87 -1.18 -17.98
C THR A 2 70.29 -2.21 -16.99
N VAL A 3 70.98 -2.50 -15.88
CA VAL A 3 70.49 -3.45 -14.85
C VAL A 3 69.26 -2.90 -14.11
N LEU A 4 69.19 -1.58 -13.88
CA LEU A 4 68.08 -0.93 -13.18
C LEU A 4 66.79 -0.91 -14.03
N VAL A 5 66.92 -0.81 -15.36
CA VAL A 5 65.78 -0.81 -16.29
C VAL A 5 65.18 -2.21 -16.45
N VAL A 6 66.02 -3.25 -16.45
CA VAL A 6 65.56 -4.66 -16.52
C VAL A 6 64.86 -5.08 -15.22
N THR A 7 65.35 -4.65 -14.05
CA THR A 7 64.69 -4.95 -12.77
C THR A 7 63.36 -4.20 -12.62
N VAL A 8 63.26 -2.93 -13.04
CA VAL A 8 62.00 -2.18 -13.06
C VAL A 8 61.01 -2.75 -14.10
N GLY A 9 61.48 -3.18 -15.28
CA GLY A 9 60.67 -3.85 -16.30
C GLY A 9 60.13 -5.22 -15.87
N ALA A 10 60.93 -6.02 -15.18
CA ALA A 10 60.49 -7.29 -14.60
C ALA A 10 59.52 -7.08 -13.44
N TYR A 11 59.75 -6.08 -12.58
CA TYR A 11 58.87 -5.75 -11.46
C TYR A 11 57.49 -5.27 -11.94
N THR A 12 57.44 -4.42 -12.97
CA THR A 12 56.20 -3.94 -13.60
C THR A 12 55.43 -5.04 -14.34
N ALA A 13 56.13 -6.01 -14.97
CA ALA A 13 55.48 -7.17 -15.60
C ALA A 13 54.89 -8.15 -14.56
N VAL A 14 55.58 -8.36 -13.44
CA VAL A 14 55.10 -9.21 -12.33
C VAL A 14 53.88 -8.57 -11.65
N THR A 15 53.89 -7.26 -11.40
CA THR A 15 52.74 -6.56 -10.82
C THR A 15 51.55 -6.52 -11.77
N ALA A 16 51.75 -6.34 -13.08
CA ALA A 16 50.69 -6.43 -14.07
C ALA A 16 50.08 -7.85 -14.16
N ARG A 17 50.90 -8.89 -14.08
CA ARG A 17 50.44 -10.29 -14.06
C ARG A 17 49.64 -10.60 -12.79
N GLN A 18 50.15 -10.20 -11.62
CA GLN A 18 49.43 -10.39 -10.35
C GLN A 18 48.12 -9.63 -10.31
N ARG A 19 48.08 -8.41 -10.86
CA ARG A 19 46.86 -7.61 -11.01
C ARG A 19 45.82 -8.32 -11.88
N ARG A 20 46.20 -8.86 -13.04
CA ARG A 20 45.28 -9.63 -13.89
C ARG A 20 44.75 -10.89 -13.21
N ILE A 21 45.59 -11.59 -12.45
CA ILE A 21 45.16 -12.77 -11.68
C ILE A 21 44.16 -12.34 -10.61
N ALA A 22 44.45 -11.28 -9.84
CA ALA A 22 43.55 -10.76 -8.83
C ALA A 22 42.21 -10.26 -9.42
N GLU A 23 42.24 -9.56 -10.55
CA GLU A 23 41.05 -9.10 -11.28
C GLU A 23 40.21 -10.28 -11.76
N LYS A 24 40.84 -11.32 -12.31
CA LYS A 24 40.14 -12.55 -12.72
C LYS A 24 39.55 -13.29 -11.53
N THR A 25 40.32 -13.52 -10.47
CA THR A 25 39.84 -14.20 -9.25
C THR A 25 38.69 -13.42 -8.61
N LEU A 26 38.76 -12.09 -8.58
CA LEU A 26 37.68 -11.25 -8.06
C LEU A 26 36.43 -11.33 -8.95
N ALA A 27 36.59 -11.40 -10.28
CA ALA A 27 35.47 -11.61 -11.20
C ALA A 27 34.82 -12.99 -11.00
N ASP A 28 35.63 -14.04 -10.86
CA ASP A 28 35.15 -15.40 -10.58
C ASP A 28 34.42 -15.46 -9.22
N LEU A 29 34.92 -14.77 -8.19
CA LEU A 29 34.24 -14.66 -6.89
C LEU A 29 32.94 -13.87 -6.99
N ARG A 30 32.92 -12.73 -7.68
CA ARG A 30 31.68 -11.95 -7.90
C ARG A 30 30.60 -12.76 -8.57
N ALA A 31 30.96 -13.61 -9.53
CA ALA A 31 30.02 -14.51 -10.21
C ALA A 31 29.29 -15.48 -9.27
N THR A 32 29.77 -15.67 -8.03
CA THR A 32 29.09 -16.50 -7.00
C THR A 32 28.05 -15.73 -6.18
N ALA A 33 27.98 -14.40 -6.29
CA ALA A 33 27.04 -13.58 -5.51
C ALA A 33 25.56 -13.97 -5.75
N PRO A 34 25.10 -14.29 -6.97
CA PRO A 34 23.74 -14.80 -7.20
C PRO A 34 23.45 -16.10 -6.43
N ASP A 35 24.38 -17.05 -6.41
CA ASP A 35 24.22 -18.33 -5.69
C ASP A 35 24.10 -18.12 -4.17
N LEU A 36 24.82 -17.12 -3.64
CA LEU A 36 24.71 -16.72 -2.24
C LEU A 36 23.31 -16.14 -1.93
N MET A 37 22.74 -15.37 -2.85
CA MET A 37 21.37 -14.84 -2.71
C MET A 37 20.32 -15.95 -2.79
N GLU A 38 20.49 -16.93 -3.69
CA GLU A 38 19.62 -18.11 -3.74
C GLU A 38 19.73 -18.96 -2.45
N ALA A 39 20.94 -19.11 -1.92
CA ALA A 39 21.14 -19.75 -0.63
C ALA A 39 20.45 -18.97 0.51
N ALA A 40 20.49 -17.63 0.48
CA ALA A 40 19.78 -16.78 1.43
C ALA A 40 18.26 -16.99 1.36
N ALA A 41 17.68 -17.07 0.16
CA ALA A 41 16.25 -17.33 -0.05
C ALA A 41 15.81 -18.67 0.59
N ARG A 42 16.61 -19.73 0.43
CA ARG A 42 16.35 -21.02 1.11
C ARG A 42 16.40 -20.94 2.63
N PHE A 43 17.23 -20.07 3.20
CA PHE A 43 17.24 -19.82 4.64
C PHE A 43 16.00 -19.03 5.09
N ILE A 44 15.55 -18.05 4.30
CA ILE A 44 14.30 -17.32 4.55
C ILE A 44 13.12 -18.30 4.60
N GLU A 45 12.99 -19.20 3.63
CA GLU A 45 11.93 -20.22 3.59
C GLU A 45 11.89 -21.09 4.87
N ARG A 46 13.05 -21.30 5.49
CA ARG A 46 13.21 -22.06 6.74
C ARG A 46 13.09 -21.20 7.99
N ASN A 47 12.74 -19.92 7.86
CA ASN A 47 12.72 -18.91 8.94
C ASN A 47 14.08 -18.65 9.61
N ASP A 48 15.20 -19.03 8.98
CA ASP A 48 16.55 -18.77 9.48
C ASP A 48 17.08 -17.44 8.91
N PHE A 49 16.49 -16.34 9.38
CA PHE A 49 16.81 -15.00 8.89
C PHE A 49 18.26 -14.58 9.18
N ASP A 50 18.86 -15.05 10.26
CA ASP A 50 20.26 -14.76 10.60
C ASP A 50 21.23 -15.44 9.62
N ALA A 51 20.96 -16.69 9.24
CA ALA A 51 21.76 -17.35 8.19
C ALA A 51 21.55 -16.69 6.83
N ALA A 52 20.32 -16.27 6.51
CA ALA A 52 20.04 -15.51 5.29
C ALA A 52 20.88 -14.21 5.23
N LEU A 53 20.89 -13.42 6.32
CA LEU A 53 21.69 -12.19 6.39
C LEU A 53 23.17 -12.43 6.19
N ARG A 54 23.76 -13.47 6.81
CA ARG A 54 25.19 -13.78 6.59
C ARG A 54 25.51 -14.06 5.13
N ARG A 55 24.60 -14.71 4.39
CA ARG A 55 24.78 -14.97 2.95
C ARG A 55 24.63 -13.70 2.12
N MET A 56 23.64 -12.86 2.44
CA MET A 56 23.41 -11.58 1.78
C MET A 56 24.57 -10.60 2.01
N ASP A 57 25.08 -10.49 3.25
CA ASP A 57 26.23 -9.65 3.58
C ASP A 57 27.48 -10.10 2.81
N PHE A 58 27.66 -11.41 2.61
CA PHE A 58 28.75 -11.91 1.78
C PHE A 58 28.54 -11.59 0.30
N ALA A 59 27.32 -11.76 -0.23
CA ALA A 59 27.01 -11.36 -1.61
C ALA A 59 27.27 -9.86 -1.86
N LEU A 60 26.90 -9.01 -0.89
CA LEU A 60 27.12 -7.56 -0.94
C LEU A 60 28.59 -7.16 -0.76
N SER A 61 29.43 -7.95 -0.09
CA SER A 61 30.86 -7.68 -0.03
C SER A 61 31.55 -7.94 -1.38
N LEU A 62 30.98 -8.83 -2.19
CA LEU A 62 31.42 -9.10 -3.57
C LEU A 62 30.86 -8.06 -4.55
N GLU A 63 29.58 -7.71 -4.42
CA GLU A 63 28.86 -6.75 -5.25
C GLU A 63 28.13 -5.67 -4.42
N PRO A 64 28.84 -4.63 -3.95
CA PRO A 64 28.26 -3.63 -3.03
C PRO A 64 27.20 -2.71 -3.65
N ALA A 65 27.23 -2.54 -4.97
CA ALA A 65 26.37 -1.61 -5.71
C ALA A 65 25.20 -2.32 -6.41
N ARG A 66 24.57 -3.28 -5.71
CA ARG A 66 23.41 -4.05 -6.20
C ARG A 66 22.16 -3.64 -5.44
N ALA A 67 21.30 -2.86 -6.10
CA ALA A 67 20.07 -2.34 -5.50
C ALA A 67 19.14 -3.46 -5.01
N ASP A 68 19.01 -4.53 -5.79
CA ASP A 68 18.20 -5.71 -5.48
C ASP A 68 18.71 -6.46 -4.24
N TYR A 69 20.03 -6.59 -4.07
CA TYR A 69 20.62 -7.25 -2.90
C TYR A 69 20.46 -6.40 -1.63
N LEU A 70 20.64 -5.08 -1.75
CA LEU A 70 20.42 -4.13 -0.66
C LEU A 70 18.97 -4.11 -0.20
N ALA A 71 18.02 -4.14 -1.15
CA ALA A 71 16.59 -4.24 -0.90
C ALA A 71 16.23 -5.56 -0.19
N ALA A 72 16.71 -6.70 -0.69
CA ALA A 72 16.49 -8.01 -0.07
C ALA A 72 17.04 -8.08 1.36
N ARG A 73 18.23 -7.53 1.59
CA ARG A 73 18.80 -7.38 2.94
C ARG A 73 17.92 -6.52 3.84
N GLY A 74 17.41 -5.41 3.32
CA GLY A 74 16.46 -4.54 4.03
C GLY A 74 15.19 -5.30 4.46
N ASN A 75 14.62 -6.12 3.56
CA ASN A 75 13.43 -6.94 3.83
C ASN A 75 13.67 -7.92 5.00
N VAL A 76 14.81 -8.60 5.02
CA VAL A 76 15.16 -9.53 6.10
C VAL A 76 15.40 -8.79 7.42
N LEU A 77 16.11 -7.66 7.40
CA LEU A 77 16.32 -6.83 8.59
C LEU A 77 15.01 -6.29 9.15
N GLN A 78 14.09 -5.87 8.28
CA GLN A 78 12.75 -5.42 8.64
C GLN A 78 11.94 -6.55 9.31
N SER A 79 12.03 -7.78 8.79
CA SER A 79 11.40 -8.98 9.38
C SER A 79 11.97 -9.33 10.76
N LEU A 80 13.25 -9.01 10.97
CA LEU A 80 13.90 -9.14 12.27
C LEU A 80 13.57 -7.99 13.24
N LEU A 81 12.91 -6.93 12.78
CA LEU A 81 12.70 -5.66 13.50
C LEU A 81 14.02 -4.92 13.82
N ARG A 82 15.07 -5.14 13.01
CA ARG A 82 16.32 -4.35 13.04
C ARG A 82 16.13 -3.09 12.18
N LEU A 83 15.19 -2.24 12.60
CA LEU A 83 14.60 -1.18 11.76
C LEU A 83 15.61 -0.13 11.29
N GLU A 84 16.57 0.26 12.13
CA GLU A 84 17.65 1.20 11.77
C GLU A 84 18.54 0.68 10.65
N GLU A 85 18.83 -0.63 10.66
CA GLU A 85 19.66 -1.26 9.64
C GLU A 85 18.87 -1.52 8.37
N ALA A 86 17.58 -1.86 8.49
CA ALA A 86 16.68 -1.99 7.36
C ALA A 86 16.57 -0.66 6.59
N GLU A 87 16.38 0.45 7.31
CA GLU A 87 16.33 1.80 6.75
C GLU A 87 17.60 2.14 5.95
N ARG A 88 18.79 1.93 6.53
CA ARG A 88 20.06 2.14 5.82
C ARG A 88 20.18 1.27 4.57
N SER A 89 19.71 0.03 4.63
CA SER A 89 19.68 -0.88 3.47
C SER A 89 18.77 -0.37 2.36
N TYR A 90 17.57 0.12 2.70
CA TYR A 90 16.62 0.66 1.72
C TYR A 90 17.09 2.00 1.13
N GLU A 91 17.65 2.89 1.93
CA GLU A 91 18.24 4.14 1.45
C GLU A 91 19.38 3.89 0.47
N ALA A 92 20.26 2.92 0.77
CA ALA A 92 21.32 2.52 -0.14
C ALA A 92 20.77 1.89 -1.44
N ALA A 93 19.69 1.10 -1.36
CA ALA A 93 19.03 0.56 -2.55
C ALA A 93 18.41 1.66 -3.42
N LEU A 94 17.69 2.63 -2.81
CA LEU A 94 17.06 3.74 -3.52
C LEU A 94 18.08 4.75 -4.08
N ALA A 95 19.27 4.86 -3.48
CA ALA A 95 20.35 5.65 -4.06
C ALA A 95 20.83 5.08 -5.43
N LEU A 96 20.67 3.78 -5.64
CA LEU A 96 21.03 3.09 -6.88
C LEU A 96 19.85 2.94 -7.84
N ASP A 97 18.63 2.75 -7.29
CA ASP A 97 17.37 2.64 -8.04
C ASP A 97 16.28 3.53 -7.41
N PRO A 98 16.28 4.84 -7.68
CA PRO A 98 15.31 5.77 -7.08
C PRO A 98 13.85 5.53 -7.50
N GLY A 99 13.63 4.76 -8.57
CA GLY A 99 12.29 4.45 -9.09
C GLY A 99 11.60 3.29 -8.37
N ASN A 100 12.28 2.63 -7.42
CA ASN A 100 11.79 1.41 -6.79
C ASN A 100 10.69 1.68 -5.76
N ARG A 101 9.43 1.67 -6.20
CA ARG A 101 8.26 1.94 -5.34
C ARG A 101 8.14 0.97 -4.17
N THR A 102 8.39 -0.32 -4.37
CA THR A 102 8.29 -1.33 -3.31
C THR A 102 9.32 -1.08 -2.19
N VAL A 103 10.54 -0.69 -2.55
CA VAL A 103 11.57 -0.34 -1.57
C VAL A 103 11.20 0.95 -0.82
N GLN A 104 10.68 1.95 -1.53
CA GLN A 104 10.19 3.19 -0.92
C GLN A 104 9.06 2.92 0.08
N GLU A 105 8.07 2.11 -0.28
CA GLU A 105 6.99 1.68 0.62
C GLU A 105 7.53 0.97 1.88
N ASN A 106 8.49 0.06 1.71
CA ASN A 106 9.11 -0.64 2.83
C ASN A 106 9.89 0.30 3.75
N LEU A 107 10.60 1.28 3.19
CA LEU A 107 11.26 2.33 3.95
C LEU A 107 10.26 3.17 4.75
N ASP A 108 9.17 3.58 4.13
CA ASP A 108 8.14 4.40 4.77
C ASP A 108 7.40 3.65 5.89
N ILE A 109 7.11 2.35 5.71
CA ILE A 109 6.61 1.49 6.79
C ILE A 109 7.63 1.41 7.93
N THR A 110 8.91 1.18 7.61
CA THR A 110 9.99 1.07 8.61
C THR A 110 10.09 2.33 9.46
N ARG A 111 10.12 3.51 8.82
CA ARG A 111 10.16 4.81 9.50
C ARG A 111 8.92 5.05 10.36
N ARG A 112 7.72 4.70 9.88
CA ARG A 112 6.47 4.81 10.65
C ARG A 112 6.50 3.95 11.92
N ILE A 113 6.98 2.71 11.83
CA ILE A 113 7.10 1.81 12.98
C ILE A 113 8.09 2.40 13.99
N ARG A 114 9.27 2.85 13.54
CA ARG A 114 10.28 3.49 14.41
C ARG A 114 9.73 4.72 15.11
N ALA A 115 9.06 5.62 14.39
CA ALA A 115 8.49 6.84 14.95
C ALA A 115 7.44 6.57 16.04
N ARG A 116 6.75 5.43 15.97
CA ARG A 116 5.74 5.00 16.95
C ARG A 116 6.29 4.13 18.07
N THR A 117 7.54 3.69 18.00
CA THR A 117 8.15 2.76 18.97
C THR A 117 9.09 3.52 19.90
N PRO A 118 8.77 3.68 21.20
CA PRO A 118 9.69 4.27 22.16
C PRO A 118 11.02 3.51 22.22
N ALA A 119 12.10 4.22 22.55
CA ALA A 119 13.42 3.61 22.71
C ALA A 119 13.38 2.48 23.76
N GLY A 120 13.78 1.27 23.35
CA GLY A 120 13.77 0.07 24.21
C GLY A 120 12.41 -0.62 24.35
N ALA A 121 11.35 -0.13 23.71
CA ALA A 121 10.05 -0.80 23.66
C ALA A 121 9.92 -1.70 22.43
N ALA A 122 9.05 -2.72 22.52
CA ALA A 122 8.62 -3.46 21.34
C ALA A 122 7.64 -2.63 20.51
N PRO A 123 7.65 -2.74 19.16
CA PRO A 123 6.64 -2.10 18.32
C PRO A 123 5.22 -2.50 18.72
N ASP A 124 4.28 -1.57 18.58
CA ASP A 124 2.91 -1.86 18.93
C ASP A 124 2.30 -2.94 18.01
N PRO A 125 1.34 -3.75 18.52
CA PRO A 125 0.78 -4.85 17.75
C PRO A 125 0.12 -4.47 16.43
N ALA A 126 -0.50 -3.29 16.34
CA ALA A 126 -1.15 -2.83 15.12
C ALA A 126 -0.11 -2.49 14.04
N ALA A 127 0.99 -1.85 14.43
CA ALA A 127 2.13 -1.57 13.56
C ALA A 127 2.74 -2.85 12.98
N LEU A 128 2.90 -3.90 13.79
CA LEU A 128 3.38 -5.20 13.33
C LEU A 128 2.35 -5.93 12.45
N ALA A 129 1.05 -5.80 12.74
CA ALA A 129 -0.01 -6.33 11.88
C ALA A 129 0.01 -5.66 10.49
N SER A 130 0.15 -4.34 10.44
CA SER A 130 0.36 -3.58 9.20
C SER A 130 1.58 -4.03 8.42
N LEU A 131 2.71 -4.25 9.11
CA LEU A 131 3.93 -4.75 8.48
C LEU A 131 3.70 -6.13 7.85
N ALA A 132 3.12 -7.07 8.60
CA ALA A 132 2.84 -8.41 8.10
C ALA A 132 1.89 -8.38 6.88
N ALA A 133 0.89 -7.51 6.88
CA ALA A 133 0.00 -7.35 5.75
C ALA A 133 0.71 -6.79 4.50
N ALA A 134 1.55 -5.76 4.65
CA ALA A 134 2.35 -5.23 3.55
C ALA A 134 3.31 -6.28 2.98
N MET A 135 3.93 -7.10 3.83
CA MET A 135 4.75 -8.23 3.40
C MET A 135 3.94 -9.22 2.55
N ARG A 136 2.69 -9.53 2.92
CA ARG A 136 1.83 -10.43 2.14
C ARG A 136 1.44 -9.85 0.78
N LEU A 137 1.16 -8.55 0.69
CA LEU A 137 0.91 -7.87 -0.59
C LEU A 137 2.12 -7.98 -1.52
N GLN A 138 3.32 -7.98 -0.96
CA GLN A 138 4.58 -8.21 -1.65
C GLN A 138 4.96 -9.71 -1.79
N GLN A 139 4.05 -10.62 -1.46
CA GLN A 139 4.25 -12.09 -1.49
C GLN A 139 5.37 -12.61 -0.58
N ARG A 140 5.81 -11.83 0.41
CA ARG A 140 6.81 -12.18 1.43
C ARG A 140 6.16 -12.97 2.57
N TYR A 141 5.57 -14.12 2.26
CA TYR A 141 4.74 -14.88 3.21
C TYR A 141 5.49 -15.39 4.44
N THR A 142 6.73 -15.87 4.27
CA THR A 142 7.52 -16.41 5.39
C THR A 142 7.91 -15.32 6.38
N GLU A 143 8.29 -14.16 5.86
CA GLU A 143 8.57 -12.96 6.64
C GLU A 143 7.32 -12.47 7.38
N ALA A 144 6.18 -12.38 6.68
CA ALA A 144 4.90 -12.03 7.31
C ALA A 144 4.54 -13.00 8.44
N SER A 145 4.71 -14.31 8.22
CA SER A 145 4.47 -15.34 9.23
C SER A 145 5.38 -15.16 10.46
N ALA A 146 6.64 -14.81 10.25
CA ALA A 146 7.57 -14.53 11.35
C ALA A 146 7.14 -13.32 12.19
N ILE A 147 6.60 -12.26 11.56
CA ILE A 147 6.03 -11.13 12.29
C ILE A 147 4.77 -11.53 13.07
N LEU A 148 3.85 -12.29 12.44
CA LEU A 148 2.60 -12.71 13.08
C LEU A 148 2.84 -13.62 14.30
N ARG A 149 3.82 -14.53 14.26
CA ARG A 149 4.18 -15.36 15.43
C ARG A 149 4.63 -14.53 16.63
N ARG A 150 5.29 -13.39 16.40
CA ARG A 150 5.70 -12.47 17.48
C ARG A 150 4.51 -11.80 18.17
N LEU A 151 3.35 -11.76 17.51
CA LEU A 151 2.12 -11.19 18.08
C LEU A 151 1.32 -12.19 18.91
N GLY A 152 1.78 -13.43 19.03
CA GLY A 152 1.12 -14.46 19.83
C GLY A 152 -0.06 -15.15 19.13
N GLY A 153 -0.24 -14.95 17.82
CA GLY A 153 -1.31 -15.60 17.07
C GLY A 153 -1.14 -17.11 17.07
N ASN A 154 -2.09 -17.83 17.68
CA ASN A 154 -2.11 -19.29 17.68
C ASN A 154 -2.55 -19.82 16.30
N GLU A 155 -1.78 -20.80 15.83
CA GLU A 155 -1.71 -21.32 14.46
C GLU A 155 -3.01 -22.01 14.01
N GLN A 156 -3.69 -21.42 13.02
CA GLN A 156 -4.27 -22.17 11.89
C GLN A 156 -4.81 -21.24 10.79
N THR A 157 -5.29 -20.03 11.12
CA THR A 157 -5.78 -19.05 10.13
C THR A 157 -5.47 -17.59 10.52
N LEU A 158 -5.29 -16.74 9.52
CA LEU A 158 -5.17 -15.28 9.69
C LEU A 158 -6.42 -14.67 10.35
N ASP A 159 -7.57 -15.34 10.24
CA ASP A 159 -8.83 -14.89 10.84
C ASP A 159 -8.73 -14.91 12.37
N GLY A 160 -8.11 -15.96 12.95
CA GLY A 160 -7.88 -16.05 14.39
C GLY A 160 -7.01 -14.91 14.92
N PHE A 161 -5.98 -14.54 14.15
CA PHE A 161 -5.11 -13.42 14.49
C PHE A 161 -5.87 -12.08 14.54
N TYR A 162 -6.66 -11.73 13.51
CA TYR A 162 -7.42 -10.49 13.51
C TYR A 162 -8.48 -10.47 14.60
N TRP A 163 -9.10 -11.62 14.89
CA TRP A 163 -10.06 -11.77 15.97
C TRP A 163 -9.42 -11.44 17.33
N GLU A 164 -8.27 -12.02 17.67
CA GLU A 164 -7.55 -11.74 18.92
C GLU A 164 -7.10 -10.27 19.00
N LEU A 165 -6.62 -9.70 17.89
CA LEU A 165 -6.19 -8.31 17.83
C LEU A 165 -7.36 -7.36 18.09
N LEU A 166 -8.50 -7.55 17.42
CA LEU A 166 -9.71 -6.75 17.60
C LEU A 166 -10.28 -6.91 19.01
N ALA A 167 -10.28 -8.13 19.57
CA ALA A 167 -10.71 -8.39 20.94
C ALA A 167 -9.85 -7.62 21.95
N ARG A 168 -8.53 -7.60 21.76
CA ARG A 168 -7.61 -6.84 22.61
C ARG A 168 -7.77 -5.33 22.47
N MET A 169 -8.14 -4.86 21.29
CA MET A 169 -8.47 -3.45 21.05
C MET A 169 -9.82 -3.06 21.66
N GLY A 170 -10.70 -4.01 21.96
CA GLY A 170 -12.04 -3.72 22.46
C GLY A 170 -12.92 -3.00 21.42
N LEU A 171 -12.59 -3.12 20.13
CA LEU A 171 -13.35 -2.47 19.06
C LEU A 171 -14.64 -3.26 18.77
N PRO A 172 -15.85 -2.66 18.92
CA PRO A 172 -17.08 -3.34 18.54
C PRO A 172 -17.18 -3.47 17.02
N TYR A 173 -17.45 -4.69 16.54
CA TYR A 173 -17.64 -4.98 15.11
C TYR A 173 -18.85 -5.90 14.88
N ARG A 174 -19.29 -5.99 13.62
CA ARG A 174 -20.34 -6.91 13.16
C ARG A 174 -19.73 -8.15 12.52
N THR A 175 -18.84 -7.97 11.56
CA THR A 175 -18.10 -9.06 10.93
C THR A 175 -16.65 -8.69 10.71
N VAL A 176 -15.79 -9.70 10.75
CA VAL A 176 -14.39 -9.61 10.33
C VAL A 176 -14.11 -10.81 9.44
N SER A 177 -13.37 -10.58 8.35
CA SER A 177 -12.83 -11.66 7.53
C SER A 177 -11.49 -11.27 6.92
N VAL A 178 -10.68 -12.28 6.59
CA VAL A 178 -9.43 -12.09 5.87
C VAL A 178 -9.68 -12.16 4.36
N MET A 179 -9.22 -11.14 3.65
CA MET A 179 -9.16 -11.13 2.19
C MET A 179 -8.05 -12.06 1.68
N THR A 180 -8.10 -12.47 0.41
CA THR A 180 -7.10 -13.37 -0.19
C THR A 180 -5.67 -12.81 -0.12
N ASN A 181 -5.53 -11.48 -0.20
CA ASN A 181 -4.27 -10.77 -0.03
C ASN A 181 -3.78 -10.69 1.43
N GLY A 182 -4.58 -11.15 2.40
CA GLY A 182 -4.26 -11.14 3.82
C GLY A 182 -4.70 -9.89 4.59
N LEU A 183 -5.28 -8.90 3.91
CA LEU A 183 -5.85 -7.72 4.57
C LEU A 183 -7.16 -8.05 5.28
N CYS A 184 -7.48 -7.25 6.30
CA CYS A 184 -8.72 -7.37 7.04
C CYS A 184 -9.86 -6.65 6.28
N ASN A 185 -10.96 -7.36 6.11
CA ASN A 185 -12.26 -6.78 5.78
C ASN A 185 -13.08 -6.67 7.06
N LEU A 186 -13.38 -5.43 7.46
CA LEU A 186 -13.99 -5.13 8.74
C LEU A 186 -15.31 -4.39 8.56
N ASP A 187 -16.37 -4.92 9.17
CA ASP A 187 -17.67 -4.25 9.29
C ASP A 187 -17.86 -3.77 10.73
N ILE A 188 -17.84 -2.46 10.94
CA ILE A 188 -18.16 -1.78 12.20
C ILE A 188 -19.45 -0.94 12.09
N SER A 189 -20.31 -1.22 11.11
CA SER A 189 -21.50 -0.43 10.86
C SER A 189 -22.53 -0.51 12.00
N ALA A 190 -23.17 0.62 12.30
CA ALA A 190 -24.15 0.76 13.37
C ALA A 190 -23.63 0.29 14.74
N LYS A 191 -22.43 0.75 15.13
CA LYS A 191 -21.81 0.44 16.43
C LYS A 191 -21.69 1.64 17.36
N GLY A 192 -22.13 2.82 16.92
CA GLY A 192 -22.03 4.06 17.69
C GLY A 192 -20.59 4.56 17.83
N ILE A 193 -19.72 4.22 16.87
CA ILE A 193 -18.32 4.62 16.87
C ILE A 193 -18.21 6.05 16.35
N ASP A 194 -17.59 6.95 17.09
CA ASP A 194 -17.33 8.34 16.69
C ASP A 194 -15.85 8.56 16.31
N ASP A 195 -14.93 7.81 16.91
CA ASP A 195 -13.49 7.92 16.70
C ASP A 195 -12.88 6.65 16.07
N LEU A 196 -12.21 6.84 14.92
CA LEU A 196 -11.48 5.79 14.21
C LEU A 196 -9.99 5.72 14.60
N ALA A 197 -9.52 6.48 15.59
CA ALA A 197 -8.13 6.49 16.03
C ALA A 197 -7.57 5.09 16.32
N ILE A 198 -8.41 4.20 16.82
CA ILE A 198 -8.06 2.82 17.13
C ILE A 198 -7.68 2.02 15.87
N LEU A 199 -8.12 2.43 14.69
CA LEU A 199 -7.80 1.80 13.41
C LEU A 199 -6.50 2.34 12.77
N ARG A 200 -5.76 3.24 13.42
CA ARG A 200 -4.52 3.80 12.87
C ARG A 200 -3.47 2.73 12.63
N GLY A 201 -3.19 2.49 11.34
CA GLY A 201 -2.27 1.43 10.95
C GLY A 201 -2.84 0.04 11.20
N PHE A 202 -4.16 -0.12 11.23
CA PHE A 202 -4.78 -1.43 11.16
C PHE A 202 -4.76 -1.88 9.69
N PRO A 203 -4.37 -3.14 9.38
CA PRO A 203 -4.22 -3.62 8.00
C PRO A 203 -5.57 -3.87 7.31
N LEU A 204 -6.33 -2.81 7.10
CA LEU A 204 -7.64 -2.86 6.45
C LEU A 204 -7.49 -2.82 4.93
N GLY A 205 -8.13 -3.77 4.25
CA GLY A 205 -8.35 -3.75 2.80
C GLY A 205 -9.78 -3.36 2.44
N ALA A 206 -10.71 -3.56 3.38
CA ALA A 206 -12.07 -3.06 3.26
C ALA A 206 -12.62 -2.65 4.64
N LEU A 207 -13.33 -1.52 4.67
CA LEU A 207 -13.98 -1.01 5.86
C LEU A 207 -15.42 -0.61 5.55
N ASN A 208 -16.38 -1.21 6.24
CA ASN A 208 -17.74 -0.71 6.33
C ASN A 208 -17.94 -0.05 7.70
N ALA A 209 -18.04 1.27 7.70
CA ALA A 209 -18.27 2.11 8.88
C ALA A 209 -19.61 2.85 8.84
N ARG A 210 -20.54 2.42 7.96
CA ARG A 210 -21.85 3.03 7.78
C ARG A 210 -22.63 3.22 9.08
N HIS A 211 -23.45 4.27 9.13
CA HIS A 211 -24.40 4.52 10.22
C HIS A 211 -23.70 4.64 11.58
N ASN A 212 -22.69 5.51 11.63
CA ASN A 212 -21.92 5.83 12.82
C ASN A 212 -21.71 7.34 12.89
N PRO A 213 -21.61 7.95 14.10
CA PRO A 213 -21.41 9.40 14.27
C PRO A 213 -19.96 9.84 13.98
N ILE A 214 -19.33 9.33 12.93
CA ILE A 214 -17.94 9.62 12.57
C ILE A 214 -17.87 10.97 11.87
N GLU A 215 -17.04 11.87 12.38
CA GLU A 215 -16.78 13.17 11.74
C GLU A 215 -15.48 13.21 10.94
N SER A 216 -14.49 12.38 11.31
CA SER A 216 -13.15 12.40 10.74
C SER A 216 -12.66 11.01 10.36
N ILE A 217 -12.15 10.91 9.12
CA ILE A 217 -11.50 9.72 8.58
C ILE A 217 -9.97 9.86 8.53
N ALA A 218 -9.40 10.91 9.14
CA ALA A 218 -7.95 11.09 9.23
C ALA A 218 -7.18 9.85 9.76
N PRO A 219 -7.72 9.06 10.72
CA PRO A 219 -7.07 7.81 11.14
C PRO A 219 -6.89 6.75 10.05
N LEU A 220 -7.63 6.83 8.94
CA LEU A 220 -7.57 5.88 7.82
C LEU A 220 -6.52 6.25 6.77
N ALA A 221 -5.91 7.43 6.86
CA ALA A 221 -4.97 7.93 5.87
C ALA A 221 -3.81 6.96 5.64
N GLY A 222 -3.52 6.65 4.38
CA GLY A 222 -2.42 5.77 3.96
C GLY A 222 -2.61 4.29 4.28
N LEU A 223 -3.82 3.86 4.67
CA LEU A 223 -4.17 2.45 4.73
C LEU A 223 -4.36 1.87 3.31
N PRO A 224 -4.08 0.58 3.10
CA PRO A 224 -4.26 -0.08 1.79
C PRO A 224 -5.74 -0.45 1.53
N LEU A 225 -6.67 0.47 1.80
CA LEU A 225 -8.09 0.26 1.60
C LEU A 225 -8.43 0.28 0.11
N GLU A 226 -9.03 -0.81 -0.37
CA GLU A 226 -9.61 -0.91 -1.71
C GLU A 226 -11.10 -0.59 -1.69
N ARG A 227 -11.78 -0.80 -0.55
CA ARG A 227 -13.23 -0.56 -0.40
C ARG A 227 -13.53 0.19 0.89
N LEU A 228 -14.25 1.29 0.80
CA LEU A 228 -14.66 2.10 1.94
C LEU A 228 -16.13 2.47 1.84
N ASP A 229 -16.90 2.11 2.86
CA ASP A 229 -18.27 2.58 3.04
C ASP A 229 -18.37 3.40 4.33
N ILE A 230 -18.56 4.72 4.17
CA ILE A 230 -18.79 5.68 5.26
C ILE A 230 -20.15 6.35 5.10
N SER A 231 -21.11 5.64 4.50
CA SER A 231 -22.47 6.16 4.31
C SER A 231 -23.15 6.47 5.64
N GLU A 232 -24.04 7.46 5.65
CA GLU A 232 -24.77 7.88 6.87
C GLU A 232 -23.83 8.19 8.04
N THR A 233 -22.73 8.88 7.74
CA THR A 233 -21.80 9.44 8.75
C THR A 233 -21.80 10.98 8.68
N LEU A 234 -21.04 11.63 9.56
CA LEU A 234 -20.93 13.09 9.63
C LEU A 234 -19.67 13.63 8.94
N VAL A 235 -18.98 12.79 8.16
CA VAL A 235 -17.75 13.12 7.44
C VAL A 235 -18.00 14.22 6.42
N ARG A 236 -17.14 15.25 6.43
CA ARG A 236 -17.18 16.39 5.49
C ARG A 236 -15.96 16.49 4.60
N ASP A 237 -14.81 16.06 5.12
CA ASP A 237 -13.51 16.20 4.49
C ASP A 237 -13.01 14.84 3.99
N LEU A 238 -12.70 14.78 2.70
CA LEU A 238 -12.18 13.60 2.02
C LEU A 238 -10.66 13.69 1.77
N ALA A 239 -9.98 14.77 2.17
CA ALA A 239 -8.54 14.91 2.01
C ALA A 239 -7.71 13.72 2.54
N PRO A 240 -8.09 13.04 3.65
CA PRO A 240 -7.39 11.83 4.10
C PRO A 240 -7.38 10.67 3.11
N LEU A 241 -8.26 10.67 2.10
CA LEU A 241 -8.34 9.62 1.08
C LEU A 241 -7.30 9.75 -0.03
N LYS A 242 -6.59 10.87 -0.09
CA LYS A 242 -5.61 11.15 -1.14
C LYS A 242 -4.58 10.02 -1.25
N ASP A 243 -4.25 9.65 -2.50
CA ASP A 243 -3.28 8.62 -2.87
C ASP A 243 -3.62 7.19 -2.39
N MET A 244 -4.83 6.95 -1.87
CA MET A 244 -5.26 5.62 -1.43
C MET A 244 -5.68 4.74 -2.63
N PRO A 245 -5.47 3.40 -2.56
CA PRO A 245 -5.80 2.48 -3.64
C PRO A 245 -7.30 2.14 -3.71
N LEU A 246 -8.18 3.10 -3.43
CA LEU A 246 -9.62 2.89 -3.36
C LEU A 246 -10.23 2.60 -4.74
N ILE A 247 -10.89 1.46 -4.84
CA ILE A 247 -11.62 0.98 -6.02
C ILE A 247 -13.11 1.25 -5.86
N GLU A 248 -13.62 1.16 -4.63
CA GLU A 248 -15.04 1.38 -4.31
C GLU A 248 -15.18 2.31 -3.11
N LEU A 249 -15.96 3.38 -3.28
CA LEU A 249 -16.24 4.35 -2.24
C LEU A 249 -17.75 4.63 -2.17
N SER A 250 -18.33 4.52 -0.97
CA SER A 250 -19.66 5.03 -0.67
C SER A 250 -19.59 6.10 0.40
N ILE A 251 -20.06 7.31 0.05
CA ILE A 251 -20.24 8.45 0.95
C ILE A 251 -21.71 8.88 0.99
N ARG A 252 -22.63 7.94 0.72
CA ARG A 252 -24.08 8.19 0.67
C ARG A 252 -24.57 8.87 1.95
N ASP A 253 -25.46 9.85 1.80
CA ASP A 253 -26.11 10.56 2.90
C ASP A 253 -25.09 11.14 3.92
N THR A 254 -23.96 11.67 3.41
CA THR A 254 -22.96 12.43 4.18
C THR A 254 -22.99 13.93 3.84
N PRO A 255 -22.52 14.83 4.72
CA PRO A 255 -22.49 16.27 4.46
C PRO A 255 -21.33 16.72 3.52
N VAL A 256 -20.72 15.80 2.77
CA VAL A 256 -19.66 16.11 1.80
C VAL A 256 -20.17 17.03 0.70
N ARG A 257 -19.33 18.01 0.32
CA ARG A 257 -19.57 18.97 -0.78
C ARG A 257 -18.48 18.95 -1.82
N ASP A 258 -17.23 18.85 -1.36
CA ASP A 258 -16.05 18.91 -2.20
C ASP A 258 -15.59 17.49 -2.57
N LEU A 259 -15.53 17.22 -3.88
CA LEU A 259 -15.08 15.95 -4.44
C LEU A 259 -13.64 16.03 -4.99
N ALA A 260 -12.97 17.20 -4.91
CA ALA A 260 -11.60 17.36 -5.41
C ALA A 260 -10.61 16.30 -4.91
N PRO A 261 -10.68 15.82 -3.65
CA PRO A 261 -9.79 14.75 -3.17
C PRO A 261 -9.92 13.41 -3.91
N LEU A 262 -10.98 13.21 -4.70
CA LEU A 262 -11.25 11.95 -5.40
C LEU A 262 -10.59 11.84 -6.77
N HIS A 263 -10.18 12.95 -7.39
CA HIS A 263 -9.78 13.03 -8.81
C HIS A 263 -8.73 11.99 -9.22
N ASP A 264 -7.69 11.78 -8.40
CA ASP A 264 -6.58 10.89 -8.72
C ASP A 264 -6.79 9.44 -8.22
N LEU A 265 -7.92 9.15 -7.58
CA LEU A 265 -8.16 7.81 -7.02
C LEU A 265 -8.55 6.81 -8.12
N PRO A 266 -8.12 5.53 -8.01
CA PRO A 266 -8.42 4.49 -8.99
C PRO A 266 -9.86 3.94 -8.86
N LEU A 267 -10.84 4.79 -8.53
CA LEU A 267 -12.21 4.40 -8.27
C LEU A 267 -12.87 3.84 -9.54
N ARG A 268 -13.56 2.71 -9.38
CA ARG A 268 -14.45 2.10 -10.38
C ARG A 268 -15.92 2.21 -9.99
N ARG A 269 -16.22 2.32 -8.69
CA ARG A 269 -17.59 2.49 -8.18
C ARG A 269 -17.62 3.61 -7.16
N LEU A 270 -18.53 4.55 -7.34
CA LEU A 270 -18.70 5.69 -6.47
C LEU A 270 -20.20 5.93 -6.19
N ASP A 271 -20.55 6.03 -4.91
CA ASP A 271 -21.89 6.43 -4.47
C ASP A 271 -21.78 7.73 -3.67
N ILE A 272 -22.28 8.83 -4.27
CA ILE A 272 -22.37 10.15 -3.66
C ILE A 272 -23.83 10.55 -3.40
N SER A 273 -24.75 9.60 -3.42
CA SER A 273 -26.18 9.90 -3.34
C SER A 273 -26.55 10.55 -2.00
N GLY A 274 -27.43 11.54 -2.02
CA GLY A 274 -27.84 12.29 -0.82
C GLY A 274 -26.74 13.21 -0.23
N THR A 275 -25.61 13.39 -0.92
CA THR A 275 -24.60 14.38 -0.55
C THR A 275 -24.98 15.79 -1.02
N GLN A 276 -24.16 16.78 -0.65
CA GLN A 276 -24.33 18.17 -1.05
C GLN A 276 -23.37 18.58 -2.19
N ALA A 277 -22.77 17.60 -2.88
CA ALA A 277 -21.91 17.84 -4.04
C ALA A 277 -22.72 18.35 -5.23
N SER A 278 -22.22 19.40 -5.88
CA SER A 278 -22.84 19.98 -7.08
C SER A 278 -21.90 20.05 -8.28
N ASP A 279 -20.59 20.08 -8.02
CA ASP A 279 -19.55 20.06 -9.04
C ASP A 279 -19.03 18.63 -9.26
N LEU A 280 -19.18 18.13 -10.49
CA LEU A 280 -18.67 16.83 -10.92
C LEU A 280 -17.35 16.95 -11.69
N SER A 281 -16.76 18.14 -11.82
CA SER A 281 -15.48 18.34 -12.49
C SER A 281 -14.35 17.44 -11.97
N PRO A 282 -14.27 17.08 -10.67
CA PRO A 282 -13.25 16.15 -10.18
C PRO A 282 -13.40 14.72 -10.74
N LEU A 283 -14.58 14.35 -11.25
CA LEU A 283 -14.83 13.02 -11.80
C LEU A 283 -14.43 12.89 -13.27
N LYS A 284 -14.12 14.00 -13.93
CA LYS A 284 -13.74 14.03 -15.35
C LYS A 284 -12.54 13.12 -15.58
N ASP A 285 -12.58 12.32 -16.65
CA ASP A 285 -11.51 11.41 -17.09
C ASP A 285 -11.17 10.26 -16.11
N MET A 286 -11.86 10.16 -14.98
CA MET A 286 -11.78 9.00 -14.08
C MET A 286 -12.29 7.73 -14.76
N GLN A 287 -11.79 6.57 -14.35
CA GLN A 287 -12.17 5.25 -14.88
C GLN A 287 -13.38 4.63 -14.16
N LEU A 288 -14.36 5.47 -13.78
CA LEU A 288 -15.57 5.02 -13.09
C LEU A 288 -16.48 4.21 -14.02
N GLU A 289 -17.00 3.10 -13.50
CA GLU A 289 -17.92 2.20 -14.19
C GLU A 289 -19.33 2.28 -13.63
N ALA A 290 -19.47 2.60 -12.34
CA ALA A 290 -20.75 2.77 -11.69
C ALA A 290 -20.74 4.05 -10.84
N LEU A 291 -21.73 4.91 -11.05
CA LEU A 291 -21.92 6.15 -10.31
C LEU A 291 -23.37 6.28 -9.84
N ASP A 292 -23.56 6.65 -8.57
CA ASP A 292 -24.86 7.05 -8.03
C ASP A 292 -24.78 8.51 -7.57
N ILE A 293 -25.48 9.39 -8.27
CA ILE A 293 -25.62 10.83 -7.95
C ILE A 293 -27.02 11.17 -7.44
N SER A 294 -27.82 10.17 -7.07
CA SER A 294 -29.23 10.39 -6.74
C SER A 294 -29.39 11.35 -5.54
N ARG A 295 -30.43 12.19 -5.54
CA ARG A 295 -30.69 13.18 -4.47
C ARG A 295 -29.53 14.16 -4.24
N THR A 296 -28.82 14.56 -5.29
CA THR A 296 -27.77 15.59 -5.24
C THR A 296 -28.21 16.88 -5.95
N PRO A 297 -27.61 18.03 -5.60
CA PRO A 297 -27.87 19.31 -6.28
C PRO A 297 -27.05 19.51 -7.56
N VAL A 298 -26.59 18.44 -8.23
CA VAL A 298 -25.83 18.52 -9.49
C VAL A 298 -26.69 19.13 -10.60
N GLU A 299 -26.10 20.05 -11.35
CA GLU A 299 -26.71 20.71 -12.51
C GLU A 299 -26.02 20.34 -13.82
N ASP A 300 -24.69 20.38 -13.84
CA ASP A 300 -23.86 20.09 -15.01
C ASP A 300 -23.40 18.63 -15.03
N LEU A 301 -23.82 17.89 -16.05
CA LEU A 301 -23.42 16.50 -16.30
C LEU A 301 -22.32 16.38 -17.36
N SER A 302 -21.84 17.48 -17.94
CA SER A 302 -20.76 17.47 -18.95
C SER A 302 -19.48 16.76 -18.50
N PRO A 303 -19.06 16.78 -17.21
CA PRO A 303 -17.89 16.03 -16.76
C PRO A 303 -18.04 14.51 -16.95
N LEU A 304 -19.26 13.99 -17.00
CA LEU A 304 -19.54 12.55 -17.17
C LEU A 304 -19.45 12.08 -18.63
N ALA A 305 -19.30 13.00 -19.60
CA ALA A 305 -19.22 12.67 -21.00
C ALA A 305 -18.03 11.75 -21.32
N THR A 306 -16.87 11.97 -20.68
CA THR A 306 -15.63 11.21 -20.90
C THR A 306 -15.48 10.02 -19.97
N VAL A 307 -16.31 9.90 -18.93
CA VAL A 307 -16.23 8.84 -17.93
C VAL A 307 -16.84 7.55 -18.50
N PRO A 308 -16.15 6.39 -18.45
CA PRO A 308 -16.59 5.13 -19.07
C PRO A 308 -17.66 4.38 -18.24
N LEU A 309 -18.68 5.11 -17.78
CA LEU A 309 -19.78 4.56 -16.99
C LEU A 309 -20.55 3.48 -17.76
N ARG A 310 -20.84 2.39 -17.05
CA ARG A 310 -21.74 1.29 -17.47
C ARG A 310 -23.09 1.36 -16.75
N SER A 311 -23.12 2.00 -15.59
CA SER A 311 -24.32 2.19 -14.77
C SER A 311 -24.30 3.59 -14.16
N LEU A 312 -25.40 4.32 -14.32
CA LEU A 312 -25.63 5.60 -13.67
C LEU A 312 -26.99 5.57 -12.97
N ARG A 313 -27.00 5.89 -11.68
CA ARG A 313 -28.23 6.23 -10.95
C ARG A 313 -28.27 7.73 -10.69
N ALA A 314 -29.36 8.35 -11.10
CA ALA A 314 -29.58 9.79 -11.00
C ALA A 314 -31.07 10.05 -10.74
N GLU A 315 -31.57 9.45 -9.67
CA GLU A 315 -32.94 9.65 -9.19
C GLU A 315 -32.99 10.97 -8.40
N GLU A 316 -34.09 11.72 -8.50
CA GLU A 316 -34.28 12.94 -7.72
C GLU A 316 -33.12 13.95 -7.82
N CYS A 317 -32.66 14.25 -9.04
CA CYS A 317 -31.67 15.31 -9.34
C CYS A 317 -32.40 16.55 -9.87
N PRO A 318 -33.00 17.40 -9.00
CA PRO A 318 -33.95 18.43 -9.43
C PRO A 318 -33.33 19.57 -10.25
N LYS A 319 -32.00 19.70 -10.21
CA LYS A 319 -31.26 20.76 -10.90
C LYS A 319 -30.68 20.31 -12.24
N ALA A 320 -30.55 19.00 -12.48
CA ALA A 320 -30.00 18.48 -13.73
C ALA A 320 -31.02 18.65 -14.87
N ARG A 321 -30.63 19.42 -15.89
CA ARG A 321 -31.49 19.74 -17.06
C ARG A 321 -30.98 19.07 -18.32
N ASP A 322 -29.68 19.20 -18.61
CA ASP A 322 -29.07 18.57 -19.79
C ASP A 322 -28.59 17.15 -19.47
N TRP A 323 -29.25 16.17 -20.09
CA TRP A 323 -28.94 14.75 -19.96
C TRP A 323 -28.19 14.18 -21.17
N SER A 324 -27.91 15.00 -22.19
CA SER A 324 -27.20 14.59 -23.39
C SER A 324 -25.84 13.92 -23.11
N PRO A 325 -25.03 14.34 -22.11
CA PRO A 325 -23.73 13.72 -21.80
C PRO A 325 -23.82 12.25 -21.38
N VAL A 326 -24.96 11.84 -20.82
CA VAL A 326 -25.20 10.51 -20.25
C VAL A 326 -26.34 9.75 -20.93
N SER A 327 -26.85 10.27 -22.05
CA SER A 327 -27.98 9.72 -22.81
C SER A 327 -27.87 8.22 -23.10
N ARG A 328 -26.65 7.73 -23.36
CA ARG A 328 -26.34 6.30 -23.59
C ARG A 328 -26.67 5.37 -22.41
N LEU A 329 -26.82 5.93 -21.20
CA LEU A 329 -27.05 5.19 -19.95
C LEU A 329 -28.49 5.32 -19.44
N LEU A 330 -29.30 6.18 -20.09
CA LEU A 330 -30.67 6.42 -19.66
C LEU A 330 -31.60 5.33 -20.17
N PRO A 331 -32.64 4.96 -19.41
CA PRO A 331 -33.73 4.16 -19.95
C PRO A 331 -34.39 4.89 -21.13
N THR A 332 -34.88 4.14 -22.11
CA THR A 332 -35.29 4.61 -23.45
C THR A 332 -36.19 5.85 -23.44
N ARG A 333 -37.06 5.99 -22.44
CA ARG A 333 -37.97 7.14 -22.30
C ARG A 333 -37.24 8.45 -22.00
N ARG A 334 -36.27 8.45 -21.09
CA ARG A 334 -35.44 9.64 -20.78
C ARG A 334 -34.46 9.95 -21.91
N ALA A 335 -33.97 8.93 -22.61
CA ALA A 335 -33.09 9.13 -23.76
C ALA A 335 -33.79 9.86 -24.92
N GLN A 336 -35.10 9.62 -25.11
CA GLN A 336 -35.90 10.31 -26.12
C GLN A 336 -36.18 11.78 -25.75
N GLU A 337 -36.43 12.06 -24.47
CA GLU A 337 -36.61 13.43 -23.96
C GLU A 337 -35.29 14.23 -24.07
N ALA A 338 -34.15 13.61 -23.73
CA ALA A 338 -32.82 14.22 -23.82
C ALA A 338 -32.31 14.48 -25.25
N ALA A 339 -32.89 13.84 -26.27
CA ALA A 339 -32.54 14.07 -27.67
C ALA A 339 -33.42 15.15 -28.35
N ALA A 340 -34.45 15.62 -27.66
CA ALA A 340 -35.44 16.58 -28.16
C ALA A 340 -35.24 18.01 -27.65
N GLU A 341 -34.32 18.21 -26.68
CA GLU A 341 -33.86 19.51 -26.17
C GLU A 341 -32.53 19.92 -26.79
#